data_AF-A0A3A8L2Z3-F1
#
_entry.id   AF-A0A3A8L2Z3-F1
#
_cell.length_a   1.000
_cell.length_b   1.000
_cell.length_c   1.000
_cell.angle_alpha   90.00
_cell.angle_beta   90.00
_cell.angle_gamma   90.00
#
_symmetry.space_group_name_H-M   'P 1'
#
loop_
_entity.id
_entity.type
_entity.pdbx_description
1 polymer ?
#
loop_
_entity_poly.entity_id
_entity_poly.type
_entity_poly.pdbx_seq_one_letter_code
_entity_poly.pdbx_strand_id
1 'polypeptide(L)'
;MGSRLPTPEARREQVCDLVRECPEHERGLLRLRLYEETPASPEDAGYGGLKARCAVCWTLRPRRQQLNELQDRPVATCKDAHCWRLWRRALKREATLHERAKAALVEAFSGSRSGEGACHA
;
A
#
# COMPACT_ATOMS: atom_id res chain seq x y z
N MET A 1 -17.34 -2.84 21.43
CA MET A 1 -17.00 -1.42 21.63
C MET A 1 -15.98 -1.03 20.58
N GLY A 2 -16.34 -0.22 19.59
CA GLY A 2 -15.39 0.25 18.58
C GLY A 2 -14.43 1.24 19.25
N SER A 3 -13.15 0.93 19.29
CA SER A 3 -12.14 1.89 19.73
C SER A 3 -12.25 3.14 18.85
N ARG A 4 -12.33 4.31 19.49
CA ARG A 4 -12.35 5.58 18.77
C ARG A 4 -11.06 5.67 17.97
N LEU A 5 -11.16 5.94 16.67
CA LEU A 5 -9.98 6.16 15.84
C LEU A 5 -9.16 7.30 16.45
N PRO A 6 -7.81 7.20 16.44
CA PRO A 6 -6.93 8.28 16.85
C PRO A 6 -7.20 9.52 16.00
N THR A 7 -6.83 10.69 16.53
CA THR A 7 -6.86 11.92 15.73
C THR A 7 -5.89 11.80 14.55
N PRO A 8 -6.13 12.52 13.44
CA PRO A 8 -5.21 12.54 12.30
C PRO A 8 -3.78 12.90 12.69
N GLU A 9 -3.62 13.81 13.65
CA GLU A 9 -2.34 14.27 14.17
C GLU A 9 -1.62 13.16 14.94
N ALA A 10 -2.31 12.50 15.87
CA ALA A 10 -1.74 11.39 16.63
C ALA A 10 -1.36 10.22 15.72
N ARG A 11 -2.17 9.93 14.69
CA ARG A 11 -1.81 8.89 13.72
C ARG A 11 -0.62 9.29 12.86
N ARG A 12 -0.49 10.56 12.44
CA ARG A 12 0.70 11.04 11.71
C ARG A 12 1.97 10.89 12.54
N GLU A 13 1.92 11.17 13.83
CA GLU A 13 3.04 11.01 14.76
C GLU A 13 3.47 9.53 14.83
N GLN A 14 2.53 8.62 15.04
CA GLN A 14 2.80 7.18 15.00
C GLN A 14 3.45 6.73 13.68
N VAL A 15 2.93 7.20 12.53
CA VAL A 15 3.51 6.87 11.22
C VAL A 15 4.90 7.49 11.05
N CYS A 16 5.14 8.67 11.61
CA CYS A 16 6.46 9.31 11.62
C CYS A 16 7.49 8.44 12.35
N ASP A 17 7.15 7.97 13.55
CA ASP A 17 8.01 7.08 14.35
C ASP A 17 8.28 5.76 13.61
N LEU A 18 7.23 5.14 13.04
CA LEU A 18 7.37 3.93 12.23
C LEU A 18 8.30 4.13 11.03
N VAL A 19 8.17 5.24 10.30
CA VAL A 19 9.02 5.54 9.13
C VAL A 19 10.47 5.81 9.55
N ARG A 20 10.67 6.42 10.73
CA ARG A 20 12.00 6.72 11.29
C ARG A 20 12.72 5.46 11.73
N GLU A 21 12.03 4.56 12.41
CA GLU A 21 12.59 3.32 12.98
C GLU A 21 12.69 2.20 11.95
N CYS A 22 11.85 2.20 10.91
CA CYS A 22 11.84 1.19 9.87
C CYS A 22 13.12 1.28 9.01
N PRO A 23 13.89 0.17 8.92
CA PRO A 23 15.03 0.07 8.03
C PRO A 23 14.65 0.41 6.59
N GLU A 24 15.52 1.11 5.86
CA GLU A 24 15.20 1.59 4.51
C GLU A 24 14.77 0.47 3.54
N HIS A 25 15.23 -0.76 3.79
CA HIS A 25 14.93 -1.92 2.97
C HIS A 25 13.54 -2.51 3.20
N GLU A 26 12.94 -2.26 4.36
CA GLU A 26 11.62 -2.74 4.75
C GLU A 26 10.52 -1.69 4.53
N ARG A 27 10.90 -0.46 4.17
CA ARG A 27 9.95 0.67 4.01
C ARG A 27 8.83 0.40 3.01
N GLY A 28 9.07 -0.43 1.99
CA GLY A 28 8.01 -0.90 1.07
C GLY A 28 6.96 -1.77 1.77
N LEU A 29 7.38 -2.67 2.67
CA LEU A 29 6.48 -3.50 3.48
C LEU A 29 5.71 -2.66 4.49
N LEU A 30 6.37 -1.67 5.11
CA LEU A 30 5.70 -0.70 5.98
C LEU A 30 4.56 0.00 5.23
N ARG A 31 4.79 0.42 3.99
CA ARG A 31 3.77 1.08 3.18
C ARG A 31 2.56 0.18 2.89
N LEU A 32 2.80 -1.09 2.54
CA LEU A 32 1.74 -2.07 2.36
C LEU A 32 0.93 -2.25 3.65
N ARG A 33 1.59 -2.43 4.78
CA ARG A 33 0.95 -2.59 6.09
C ARG A 33 0.11 -1.37 6.47
N LEU A 34 0.61 -0.15 6.26
CA LEU A 34 -0.14 1.07 6.51
C LEU A 34 -1.40 1.17 5.64
N TYR A 35 -1.34 0.70 4.39
CA TYR A 35 -2.50 0.61 3.51
C TYR A 35 -3.53 -0.39 4.04
N GLU A 36 -3.10 -1.59 4.42
CA GLU A 36 -3.97 -2.65 4.93
C GLU A 36 -4.65 -2.27 6.26
N GLU A 37 -3.89 -1.66 7.17
CA GLU A 37 -4.38 -1.14 8.46
C GLU A 37 -5.36 0.03 8.32
N THR A 38 -5.52 0.58 7.10
CA THR A 38 -6.48 1.66 6.88
C THR A 38 -7.90 1.16 7.17
N PRO A 39 -8.58 1.76 8.17
CA PRO A 39 -9.90 1.31 8.60
C PRO A 39 -10.88 1.35 7.43
N ALA A 40 -11.72 0.32 7.36
CA ALA A 40 -12.80 0.31 6.41
C ALA A 40 -13.78 1.47 6.72
N SER A 41 -14.26 2.13 5.68
CA SER A 41 -15.30 3.15 5.77
C SER A 41 -16.51 2.72 4.94
N PRO A 42 -17.75 3.09 5.31
CA PRO A 42 -18.92 2.86 4.44
C PRO A 42 -18.72 3.42 3.02
N GLU A 43 -17.92 4.48 2.90
CA GLU A 43 -17.53 5.10 1.63
C GLU A 43 -16.54 4.26 0.80
N ASP A 44 -15.97 3.19 1.34
CA ASP A 44 -15.07 2.26 0.64
C ASP A 44 -15.84 1.34 -0.33
N ALA A 45 -17.13 1.12 -0.09
CA ALA A 45 -17.95 0.13 -0.80
C ALA A 45 -18.15 0.45 -2.30
N GLY A 46 -17.71 1.62 -2.78
CA GLY A 46 -18.07 2.12 -4.10
C GLY A 46 -17.12 1.74 -5.25
N TYR A 47 -15.83 1.47 -5.01
CA TYR A 47 -14.85 1.47 -6.12
C TYR A 47 -13.66 0.53 -5.92
N GLY A 48 -13.65 -0.59 -6.64
CA GLY A 48 -12.43 -1.35 -7.00
C GLY A 48 -11.49 -1.76 -5.86
N GLY A 49 -11.97 -1.85 -4.61
CA GLY A 49 -11.12 -2.14 -3.44
C GLY A 49 -10.25 -0.98 -2.95
N LEU A 50 -10.52 0.26 -3.38
CA LEU A 50 -9.82 1.45 -2.90
C LEU A 50 -10.33 1.86 -1.52
N LYS A 51 -9.40 2.13 -0.60
CA LYS A 51 -9.73 2.67 0.74
C LYS A 51 -10.16 4.13 0.64
N ALA A 52 -11.28 4.55 1.23
CA ALA A 52 -11.72 5.94 1.22
C ALA A 52 -10.86 6.84 2.13
N ARG A 53 -10.13 6.25 3.09
CA ARG A 53 -9.29 6.98 4.05
C ARG A 53 -7.84 7.08 3.59
N CYS A 54 -7.14 8.09 4.10
CA CYS A 54 -5.70 8.23 3.93
C CYS A 54 -4.96 7.17 4.74
N ALA A 55 -4.03 6.45 4.12
CA ALA A 55 -3.22 5.42 4.79
C ALA A 55 -2.28 5.96 5.89
N VAL A 56 -2.04 7.28 5.92
CA VAL A 56 -1.17 7.93 6.92
C VAL A 56 -1.96 8.51 8.09
N CYS A 57 -3.08 9.21 7.85
CA CYS A 57 -3.78 9.95 8.90
C CYS A 57 -5.25 9.53 9.07
N TRP A 58 -5.71 8.54 8.31
CA TRP A 58 -7.08 8.00 8.32
C TRP A 58 -8.22 9.00 8.07
N THR A 59 -7.90 10.25 7.71
CA THR A 59 -8.87 11.23 7.23
C THR A 59 -9.54 10.73 5.97
N LEU A 60 -10.85 10.96 5.86
CA LEU A 60 -11.61 10.68 4.65
C LEU A 60 -11.06 11.49 3.48
N ARG A 61 -10.87 10.82 2.34
CA ARG A 61 -10.40 11.44 1.11
C ARG A 61 -11.60 11.82 0.26
N PRO A 62 -11.58 12.98 -0.42
CA PRO A 62 -12.65 13.36 -1.34
C PRO A 62 -12.85 12.29 -2.43
N ARG A 63 -14.11 12.00 -2.77
CA ARG A 63 -14.46 10.98 -3.79
C ARG A 63 -13.76 11.20 -5.13
N ARG A 64 -13.66 12.46 -5.59
CA ARG A 64 -12.93 12.83 -6.81
C ARG A 64 -11.48 12.36 -6.79
N GLN A 65 -10.84 12.39 -5.62
CA GLN A 65 -9.47 11.92 -5.48
C GLN A 65 -9.37 10.41 -5.62
N GLN A 66 -10.29 9.67 -5.01
CA GLN A 66 -10.32 8.21 -5.09
C GLN A 66 -10.52 7.74 -6.54
N LEU A 67 -11.39 8.42 -7.30
CA LEU A 67 -11.65 8.13 -8.71
C LEU A 67 -10.43 8.40 -9.60
N ASN A 68 -9.70 9.50 -9.38
CA ASN A 68 -8.50 9.81 -10.15
C ASN A 68 -7.37 8.78 -9.90
N GLU A 69 -7.33 8.14 -8.74
CA GLU A 69 -6.36 7.09 -8.41
C GLU A 69 -6.60 5.74 -9.12
N LEU A 70 -7.75 5.58 -9.80
CA LEU A 70 -7.97 4.44 -10.71
C LEU A 70 -7.18 4.58 -12.02
N GLN A 71 -6.83 5.81 -12.39
CA GLN A 71 -6.12 6.11 -13.65
C GLN A 71 -4.59 6.12 -13.44
N ASP A 72 -4.15 6.69 -12.31
CA ASP A 72 -2.76 6.75 -11.90
C ASP A 72 -2.59 5.99 -10.57
N ARG A 73 -1.73 4.96 -10.53
CA ARG A 73 -1.48 4.05 -9.38
C ARG A 73 -1.87 4.64 -8.00
N PRO A 74 -2.54 3.86 -7.12
CA PRO A 74 -3.13 4.39 -5.90
C PRO A 74 -2.10 5.11 -5.02
N VAL A 75 -2.33 6.42 -4.84
CA VAL A 75 -1.52 7.29 -3.99
C VAL A 75 -1.90 7.09 -2.51
N ALA A 76 -3.13 6.63 -2.22
CA ALA A 76 -3.59 6.24 -0.88
C ALA A 76 -3.45 7.30 0.23
N THR A 77 -3.22 8.57 -0.09
CA THR A 77 -3.06 9.65 0.90
C THR A 77 -4.04 10.81 0.67
N CYS A 78 -4.25 11.69 1.64
CA CYS A 78 -5.17 12.85 1.52
C CYS A 78 -4.55 14.10 0.84
N LYS A 79 -3.42 13.97 0.13
CA LYS A 79 -2.64 15.08 -0.49
C LYS A 79 -2.06 16.14 0.44
N ASP A 80 -2.33 16.08 1.74
CA ASP A 80 -1.59 16.85 2.73
C ASP A 80 -0.08 16.62 2.56
N ALA A 81 0.68 17.72 2.51
CA ALA A 81 2.12 17.68 2.22
C ALA A 81 2.90 16.84 3.24
N HIS A 82 2.45 16.77 4.49
CA HIS A 82 3.06 15.93 5.50
C HIS A 82 2.76 14.44 5.24
N CYS A 83 1.49 14.09 5.02
CA CYS A 83 1.10 12.71 4.70
C CYS A 83 1.82 12.20 3.46
N TRP A 84 1.94 13.04 2.43
CA TRP A 84 2.60 12.67 1.19
C TRP A 84 4.11 12.49 1.35
N ARG A 85 4.78 13.34 2.15
CA ARG A 85 6.20 13.18 2.47
C ARG A 85 6.47 11.87 3.23
N LEU A 86 5.66 11.55 4.24
CA LEU A 86 5.78 10.30 5.00
C LEU A 86 5.58 9.08 4.07
N TRP A 87 4.55 9.13 3.22
CA TRP A 87 4.25 8.08 2.26
C TRP A 87 5.35 7.87 1.21
N ARG A 88 5.91 8.96 0.67
CA ARG A 88 7.05 8.89 -0.25
C ARG A 88 8.33 8.40 0.39
N ARG A 89 8.58 8.73 1.67
CA ARG A 89 9.71 8.18 2.42
C ARG A 89 9.59 6.67 2.56
N ALA A 90 8.38 6.16 2.82
CA ALA A 90 8.09 4.73 2.85
C ALA A 90 8.24 4.05 1.46
N LEU A 91 7.93 4.75 0.36
CA LEU A 91 8.00 4.20 -1.01
C LEU A 91 9.41 3.78 -1.48
N LYS A 92 10.51 4.27 -0.89
CA LYS A 92 11.83 4.32 -1.54
C LYS A 92 12.56 2.99 -1.88
N ARG A 93 11.94 1.81 -1.81
CA ARG A 93 12.46 0.54 -2.37
C ARG A 93 11.42 -0.33 -3.09
N GLU A 94 10.17 0.13 -3.24
CA GLU A 94 9.12 -0.65 -3.90
C GLU A 94 9.49 -1.01 -5.35
N ALA A 95 10.16 -0.12 -6.09
CA ALA A 95 10.51 -0.37 -7.48
C ALA A 95 11.43 -1.60 -7.64
N THR A 96 12.49 -1.69 -6.84
CA THR A 96 13.44 -2.81 -6.91
C THR A 96 12.81 -4.12 -6.44
N LEU A 97 11.96 -4.08 -5.41
CA LEU A 97 11.24 -5.27 -4.94
C LEU A 97 10.18 -5.73 -5.94
N HIS A 98 9.49 -4.80 -6.60
CA HIS A 98 8.51 -5.10 -7.64
C HIS A 98 9.18 -5.74 -8.86
N GLU A 99 10.33 -5.25 -9.31
CA GLU A 99 11.08 -5.88 -10.39
C GLU A 99 11.64 -7.26 -10.01
N ARG A 100 12.09 -7.43 -8.76
CA ARG A 100 12.49 -8.77 -8.26
C ARG A 100 11.31 -9.74 -8.17
N ALA A 101 10.15 -9.27 -7.70
CA ALA A 101 8.94 -10.09 -7.63
C ALA A 101 8.43 -10.45 -9.03
N LYS A 102 8.47 -9.53 -9.99
CA LYS A 102 8.20 -9.83 -11.40
C LYS A 102 9.15 -10.88 -11.95
N ALA A 103 10.45 -10.72 -11.72
CA ALA A 103 11.46 -11.68 -12.18
C ALA A 103 11.20 -13.08 -11.58
N ALA A 104 10.98 -13.17 -10.27
CA ALA A 104 10.67 -14.43 -9.59
C ALA A 104 9.36 -15.06 -10.09
N LEU A 105 8.34 -14.25 -10.40
CA LEU A 105 7.08 -14.74 -10.96
C LEU A 105 7.27 -15.25 -12.38
N VAL A 106 8.01 -14.51 -13.23
CA VAL A 106 8.38 -14.97 -14.58
C VAL A 106 9.16 -16.28 -14.50
N GLU A 107 10.15 -16.40 -13.62
CA GLU A 107 10.91 -17.64 -13.42
C GLU A 107 10.01 -18.81 -12.97
N ALA A 108 9.10 -18.59 -12.02
CA ALA A 108 8.18 -19.62 -11.56
C ALA A 108 7.27 -20.14 -12.69
N PHE A 109 6.78 -19.25 -13.56
CA PHE A 109 5.96 -19.60 -14.73
C PHE A 109 6.77 -20.18 -15.89
N SER A 110 8.04 -19.79 -16.05
CA SER A 110 8.95 -20.36 -17.04
C SER A 110 9.44 -21.75 -16.64
N GLY A 111 9.69 -22.00 -15.35
CA GLY A 111 10.10 -23.30 -14.83
C GLY A 111 8.98 -24.34 -14.79
N SER A 112 7.72 -23.92 -14.68
CA SER A 112 6.55 -24.82 -14.72
C SER A 112 6.21 -25.30 -16.13
N ARG A 113 6.71 -24.66 -17.19
CA ARG A 113 6.53 -25.10 -18.59
C ARG A 113 7.51 -26.18 -19.05
N SER A 114 8.52 -26.51 -18.26
CA SER A 114 9.53 -27.53 -18.60
C SER A 114 9.31 -28.87 -17.89
N GLY A 115 8.22 -29.03 -17.13
CA GLY A 115 7.95 -30.23 -16.32
C GLY A 115 6.84 -31.17 -16.81
N GLU A 116 6.03 -30.79 -17.80
CA GLU A 116 4.98 -31.67 -18.36
C GLU A 116 5.49 -32.39 -19.62
N GLY A 117 6.37 -33.37 -19.42
CA GLY A 117 6.95 -34.15 -20.52
C GLY A 117 7.47 -35.53 -20.11
N ALA A 118 7.03 -36.06 -18.97
CA ALA A 118 7.41 -37.40 -18.53
C ALA A 118 6.21 -38.11 -17.86
N CYS A 119 5.18 -38.40 -18.65
CA CYS A 119 4.15 -39.37 -18.29
C CYS A 119 4.32 -40.59 -19.19
N HIS A 120 4.82 -41.65 -18.57
CA HIS A 120 4.97 -43.01 -19.08
C HIS A 120 3.73 -43.57 -19.80
N ALA A 121 3.93 -44.19 -20.98
CA ALA A 121 3.72 -45.62 -21.25
C ALA A 121 3.89 -45.91 -22.75
#